data_AF-A0A845CD35-F1
#
_entry.id   AF-A0A845CD35-F1
#
_cell.length_a   1.000
_cell.length_b   1.000
_cell.length_c   1.000
_cell.angle_alpha   90.00
_cell.angle_beta   90.00
_cell.angle_gamma   90.00
#
_symmetry.space_group_name_H-M   'P 1'
#
loop_
_entity.id
_entity.type
_entity.pdbx_description
1 polymer ?
#
loop_
_entity_poly.entity_id
_entity_poly.type
_entity_poly.pdbx_seq_one_letter_code
_entity_poly.pdbx_strand_id
1 'polypeptide(L)'
;MEEPPLHRKGGAAQGRNRRQKTDELLKEGKIRSLPEKPEDTGDASMPFARTHRLTTRGAKTMMAAAIAKAEEFGIPVTVAIADAGGHLVLLERMDGGRFHTVHSSTTKAVCSASNKRPTTTQGAQAQHLDTAHALGLALAAGPERWTAMEGGFPILYEGECLGGIGVSGGDWEQDEAIARVAVEAVGASF
;
A
#
# COMPACT_ATOMS: atom_id res chain seq x y z
N MET A 1 -41.93 -5.52 29.45
CA MET A 1 -40.51 -5.72 29.79
C MET A 1 -39.75 -4.68 28.99
N GLU A 2 -39.46 -3.54 29.62
CA GLU A 2 -38.72 -2.42 29.03
C GLU A 2 -37.21 -2.67 29.15
N GLU A 3 -36.48 -2.52 28.05
CA GLU A 3 -35.01 -2.40 28.07
C GLU A 3 -34.61 -0.92 28.32
N PRO A 4 -33.54 -0.65 29.09
CA PRO A 4 -33.13 0.71 29.42
C PRO A 4 -32.28 1.36 28.31
N PRO A 5 -32.24 2.70 28.21
CA PRO A 5 -31.49 3.40 27.18
C PRO A 5 -29.99 3.47 27.49
N LEU A 6 -29.16 2.98 26.57
CA LEU A 6 -27.71 3.18 26.59
C LEU A 6 -27.35 4.66 26.40
N HIS A 7 -26.81 5.26 27.45
CA HIS A 7 -26.22 6.60 27.46
C HIS A 7 -25.08 6.74 26.43
N ARG A 8 -25.22 7.70 25.50
CA ARG A 8 -24.07 8.43 24.93
C ARG A 8 -23.84 9.69 25.76
N LYS A 9 -22.60 9.91 26.24
CA LYS A 9 -21.90 11.21 26.30
C LYS A 9 -20.60 11.08 27.12
N GLY A 10 -19.44 11.38 26.52
CA GLY A 10 -18.20 11.51 27.28
C GLY A 10 -16.88 11.48 26.50
N GLY A 11 -16.76 12.15 25.34
CA GLY A 11 -15.49 12.19 24.59
C GLY A 11 -15.01 13.60 24.18
N ALA A 12 -15.91 14.59 24.11
CA ALA A 12 -15.58 15.90 23.53
C ALA A 12 -15.01 16.93 24.55
N ALA A 13 -15.18 16.71 25.86
CA ALA A 13 -14.77 17.68 26.88
C ALA A 13 -13.26 17.64 27.19
N GLN A 14 -12.60 16.50 26.99
CA GLN A 14 -11.19 16.30 27.37
C GLN A 14 -10.18 16.91 26.38
N GLY A 15 -10.59 17.15 25.13
CA GLY A 15 -9.74 17.75 24.10
C GLY A 15 -9.60 19.27 24.19
N ARG A 16 -10.66 19.99 24.61
CA ARG A 16 -10.61 21.46 24.81
C ARG A 16 -9.70 21.85 25.96
N ASN A 17 -9.73 21.07 27.04
CA ASN A 17 -8.96 21.34 28.26
C ASN A 17 -7.44 21.18 28.05
N ARG A 18 -7.02 20.27 27.15
CA ARG A 18 -5.60 20.11 26.80
C ARG A 18 -5.05 21.30 26.01
N ARG A 19 -5.79 21.78 25.01
CA ARG A 19 -5.36 22.94 24.19
C ARG A 19 -5.20 24.20 25.05
N GLN A 20 -6.20 24.50 25.88
CA GLN A 20 -6.16 25.64 26.80
C GLN A 20 -4.97 25.58 27.75
N LYS A 21 -4.67 24.39 28.30
CA LYS A 21 -3.51 24.18 29.18
C LYS A 21 -2.17 24.35 28.46
N THR A 22 -2.05 23.92 27.19
CA THR A 22 -0.84 24.22 26.38
C THR A 22 -0.69 25.71 26.10
N ASP A 23 -1.77 26.40 25.76
CA ASP A 23 -1.74 27.84 25.44
C ASP A 23 -1.35 28.67 26.67
N GLU A 24 -1.80 28.27 27.86
CA GLU A 24 -1.46 28.89 29.13
C GLU A 24 0.03 28.66 29.49
N LEU A 25 0.53 27.44 29.33
CA LEU A 25 1.94 27.12 29.56
C LEU A 25 2.89 27.78 28.53
N LEU A 26 2.42 28.06 27.31
CA LEU A 26 3.14 28.85 26.30
C LEU A 26 3.20 30.34 26.71
N LYS A 27 2.10 30.91 27.21
CA LYS A 27 2.05 32.30 27.72
C LYS A 27 2.91 32.50 28.98
N GLU A 28 2.99 31.49 29.83
CA GLU A 28 3.84 31.49 31.03
C GLU A 28 5.32 31.22 30.73
N GLY A 29 5.70 30.97 29.47
CA GLY A 29 7.08 30.66 29.08
C GLY A 29 7.61 29.32 29.61
N LYS A 30 6.74 28.47 30.18
CA LYS A 30 7.08 27.15 30.72
C LYS A 30 7.35 26.11 29.62
N ILE A 31 6.87 26.37 28.41
CA ILE A 31 7.20 25.58 27.21
C ILE A 31 7.45 26.54 26.05
N ARG A 32 8.42 26.20 25.20
CA ARG A 32 8.69 26.93 23.97
C ARG A 32 7.69 26.51 22.90
N SER A 33 7.27 27.46 22.06
CA SER A 33 6.50 27.15 20.86
C SER A 33 7.29 26.19 19.98
N LEU A 34 6.61 25.22 19.37
CA LEU A 34 7.22 24.44 18.31
C LEU A 34 7.70 25.40 17.21
N PRO A 35 8.86 25.17 16.59
CA PRO A 35 9.25 25.92 15.42
C PRO A 35 8.13 25.82 14.37
N GLU A 36 7.89 26.90 13.65
CA GLU A 36 6.92 26.89 12.55
C GLU A 36 7.23 25.74 11.60
N LYS A 37 6.18 25.11 11.04
CA LYS A 37 6.36 23.99 10.12
C LYS A 37 7.29 24.46 8.99
N PRO A 38 8.41 23.75 8.74
CA PRO A 38 9.27 24.11 7.63
C PRO A 38 8.44 24.08 6.34
N GLU A 39 8.47 25.18 5.59
CA GLU A 39 7.93 25.23 4.24
C GLU A 39 8.73 24.24 3.38
N ASP A 40 8.01 23.47 2.57
CA ASP A 40 8.61 22.46 1.71
C ASP A 40 9.22 23.14 0.48
N THR A 41 10.46 23.60 0.63
CA THR A 41 11.22 24.28 -0.43
C THR A 41 11.97 23.30 -1.33
N GLY A 42 11.83 21.98 -1.13
CA GLY A 42 12.55 20.97 -1.91
C GLY A 42 14.08 21.02 -1.74
N ASP A 43 14.58 21.62 -0.65
CA ASP A 43 16.01 21.74 -0.41
C ASP A 43 16.63 20.38 -0.04
N ALA A 44 17.45 19.84 -0.95
CA ALA A 44 18.20 18.59 -0.80
C ALA A 44 19.24 18.62 0.35
N SER A 45 19.38 19.75 1.06
CA SER A 45 20.22 19.89 2.25
C SER A 45 19.60 19.33 3.54
N MET A 46 18.29 19.04 3.57
CA MET A 46 17.62 18.53 4.76
C MET A 46 17.80 17.02 4.96
N PRO A 47 18.21 16.53 6.16
CA PRO A 47 18.37 15.10 6.42
C PRO A 47 17.04 14.34 6.56
N PHE A 48 15.90 15.03 6.46
CA PHE A 48 14.56 14.47 6.61
C PHE A 48 13.68 14.88 5.43
N ALA A 49 12.91 13.92 4.91
CA ALA A 49 11.93 14.15 3.84
C ALA A 49 10.51 13.90 4.34
N ARG A 50 9.55 14.62 3.76
CA ARG A 50 8.12 14.30 3.89
C ARG A 50 7.77 13.29 2.79
N THR A 51 6.87 12.37 3.09
CA THR A 51 6.41 11.38 2.10
C THR A 51 4.92 11.10 2.28
N HIS A 52 4.28 10.81 1.17
CA HIS A 52 2.94 10.23 1.15
C HIS A 52 2.97 8.77 1.60
N ARG A 53 1.83 8.27 2.09
CA ARG A 53 1.69 6.84 2.41
C ARG A 53 0.30 6.35 2.11
N LEU A 54 0.19 5.09 1.69
CA LEU A 54 -1.09 4.42 1.57
C LEU A 54 -1.74 4.28 2.95
N THR A 55 -2.98 4.72 3.07
CA THR A 55 -3.74 4.52 4.30
C THR A 55 -4.39 3.14 4.32
N THR A 56 -4.64 2.57 5.50
CA THR A 56 -5.40 1.31 5.61
C THR A 56 -6.79 1.40 4.96
N ARG A 57 -7.42 2.58 4.97
CA ARG A 57 -8.70 2.80 4.27
C ARG A 57 -8.52 2.72 2.74
N GLY A 58 -7.45 3.31 2.21
CA GLY A 58 -7.08 3.18 0.80
C GLY A 58 -6.85 1.71 0.42
N ALA A 59 -6.01 1.00 1.19
CA ALA A 59 -5.74 -0.41 0.96
C ALA A 59 -7.02 -1.27 0.97
N LYS A 60 -7.96 -1.02 1.90
CA LYS A 60 -9.27 -1.72 1.91
C LYS A 60 -10.13 -1.40 0.70
N THR A 61 -10.05 -0.18 0.18
CA THR A 61 -10.78 0.24 -1.04
C THR A 61 -10.22 -0.50 -2.25
N MET A 62 -8.89 -0.57 -2.38
CA MET A 62 -8.22 -1.36 -3.41
C MET A 62 -8.59 -2.84 -3.31
N MET A 63 -8.57 -3.41 -2.10
CA MET A 63 -8.94 -4.81 -1.86
C MET A 63 -10.36 -5.10 -2.34
N ALA A 64 -11.34 -4.28 -1.93
CA ALA A 64 -12.73 -4.46 -2.34
C ALA A 64 -12.90 -4.40 -3.87
N ALA A 65 -12.20 -3.48 -4.54
CA ALA A 65 -12.23 -3.38 -6.00
C ALA A 65 -11.59 -4.61 -6.68
N ALA A 66 -10.48 -5.11 -6.13
CA ALA A 66 -9.82 -6.32 -6.63
C ALA A 66 -10.72 -7.55 -6.52
N ILE A 67 -11.33 -7.75 -5.34
CA ILE A 67 -12.22 -8.89 -5.09
C ILE A 67 -13.46 -8.82 -5.98
N ALA A 68 -14.10 -7.65 -6.10
CA ALA A 68 -15.24 -7.46 -7.01
C ALA A 68 -14.88 -7.80 -8.46
N LYS A 69 -13.68 -7.41 -8.93
CA LYS A 69 -13.24 -7.74 -10.28
C LYS A 69 -12.96 -9.23 -10.47
N ALA A 70 -12.42 -9.90 -9.47
CA ALA A 70 -12.21 -11.34 -9.49
C ALA A 70 -13.53 -12.12 -9.51
N GLU A 71 -14.54 -11.64 -8.77
CA GLU A 71 -15.91 -12.18 -8.78
C GLU A 71 -16.57 -12.04 -10.15
N GLU A 72 -16.39 -10.92 -10.86
CA GLU A 72 -16.86 -10.75 -12.25
C GLU A 72 -16.24 -11.78 -13.20
N PHE A 73 -14.98 -12.15 -12.98
CA PHE A 73 -14.30 -13.18 -13.76
C PHE A 73 -14.64 -14.61 -13.30
N GLY A 74 -15.28 -14.78 -12.15
CA GLY A 74 -15.59 -16.09 -11.58
C GLY A 74 -14.36 -16.89 -11.17
N ILE A 75 -13.26 -16.22 -10.79
CA ILE A 75 -12.00 -16.87 -10.41
C ILE A 75 -11.62 -16.54 -8.95
N PRO A 76 -11.19 -17.53 -8.15
CA PRO A 76 -10.70 -17.26 -6.81
C PRO A 76 -9.22 -16.83 -6.85
N VAL A 77 -8.94 -15.62 -6.37
CA VAL A 77 -7.58 -15.06 -6.33
C VAL A 77 -7.08 -14.82 -4.91
N THR A 78 -5.76 -14.66 -4.79
CA THR A 78 -5.15 -13.98 -3.64
C THR A 78 -4.71 -12.59 -4.06
N VAL A 79 -5.05 -11.60 -3.25
CA VAL A 79 -4.62 -10.20 -3.40
C VAL A 79 -3.74 -9.84 -2.22
N ALA A 80 -2.57 -9.26 -2.49
CA ALA A 80 -1.65 -8.75 -1.49
C ALA A 80 -1.36 -7.28 -1.76
N ILE A 81 -1.33 -6.45 -0.72
CA ILE A 81 -1.01 -5.03 -0.79
C ILE A 81 0.13 -4.77 0.19
N ALA A 82 1.24 -4.23 -0.31
CA ALA A 82 2.41 -3.85 0.49
C ALA A 82 2.61 -2.33 0.48
N ASP A 83 3.23 -1.80 1.52
CA ASP A 83 3.67 -0.39 1.58
C ASP A 83 4.98 -0.16 0.82
N ALA A 84 5.46 1.08 0.80
CA ALA A 84 6.70 1.47 0.12
C ALA A 84 7.97 0.78 0.68
N GLY A 85 7.92 0.25 1.91
CA GLY A 85 8.99 -0.55 2.51
C GLY A 85 8.90 -2.04 2.15
N GLY A 86 7.87 -2.44 1.40
CA GLY A 86 7.62 -3.84 1.07
C GLY A 86 7.06 -4.64 2.25
N HIS A 87 6.37 -3.98 3.20
CA HIS A 87 5.67 -4.65 4.28
C HIS A 87 4.19 -4.83 3.94
N LEU A 88 3.64 -6.02 4.18
CA LEU A 88 2.24 -6.29 3.92
C LEU A 88 1.33 -5.42 4.79
N VAL A 89 0.40 -4.73 4.12
CA VAL A 89 -0.67 -3.95 4.73
C VAL A 89 -1.96 -4.78 4.79
N LEU A 90 -2.30 -5.48 3.70
CA LEU A 90 -3.44 -6.38 3.62
C LEU A 90 -3.09 -7.58 2.74
N LEU A 91 -3.68 -8.73 3.08
CA LEU A 91 -3.66 -9.94 2.27
C LEU A 91 -5.00 -10.65 2.41
N GLU A 92 -5.59 -11.02 1.28
CA GLU A 92 -6.85 -11.75 1.24
C GLU A 92 -6.76 -12.84 0.19
N ARG A 93 -7.02 -14.09 0.60
CA ARG A 93 -7.17 -15.23 -0.32
C ARG A 93 -8.64 -15.62 -0.34
N MET A 94 -9.26 -15.52 -1.49
CA MET A 94 -10.65 -15.92 -1.70
C MET A 94 -10.82 -17.43 -1.45
N ASP A 95 -12.03 -17.81 -1.03
CA ASP A 95 -12.42 -19.21 -0.93
C ASP A 95 -12.24 -19.94 -2.27
N GLY A 96 -11.76 -21.18 -2.21
CA GLY A 96 -11.35 -21.92 -3.41
C GLY A 96 -9.99 -21.52 -4.00
N GLY A 97 -9.35 -20.46 -3.48
CA GLY A 97 -8.03 -20.00 -3.92
C GLY A 97 -6.91 -20.98 -3.55
N ARG A 98 -5.95 -21.17 -4.47
CA ARG A 98 -4.80 -22.08 -4.32
C ARG A 98 -3.82 -21.55 -3.26
N PHE A 99 -3.29 -22.39 -2.36
CA PHE A 99 -2.47 -21.89 -1.24
C PHE A 99 -1.17 -21.20 -1.67
N HIS A 100 -0.56 -21.60 -2.78
CA HIS A 100 0.70 -21.01 -3.27
C HIS A 100 0.55 -19.56 -3.76
N THR A 101 -0.68 -19.13 -4.07
CA THR A 101 -0.92 -17.76 -4.53
C THR A 101 -0.68 -16.73 -3.43
N VAL A 102 -0.67 -17.12 -2.15
CA VAL A 102 -0.26 -16.27 -1.02
C VAL A 102 1.17 -15.78 -1.19
N HIS A 103 2.12 -16.69 -1.45
CA HIS A 103 3.52 -16.32 -1.68
C HIS A 103 3.70 -15.56 -3.00
N SER A 104 3.00 -16.00 -4.06
CA SER A 104 3.08 -15.36 -5.38
C SER A 104 2.60 -13.90 -5.33
N SER A 105 1.39 -13.64 -4.82
CA SER A 105 0.82 -12.30 -4.70
C SER A 105 1.68 -11.40 -3.80
N THR A 106 2.17 -11.93 -2.68
CA THR A 106 3.08 -11.18 -1.79
C THR A 106 4.36 -10.76 -2.52
N THR A 107 4.99 -11.70 -3.24
CA THR A 107 6.22 -11.42 -4.00
C THR A 107 5.98 -10.39 -5.10
N LYS A 108 4.84 -10.48 -5.81
CA LYS A 108 4.46 -9.52 -6.86
C LYS A 108 4.23 -8.11 -6.29
N ALA A 109 3.56 -8.00 -5.14
CA ALA A 109 3.31 -6.74 -4.45
C ALA A 109 4.62 -6.07 -4.00
N VAL A 110 5.52 -6.85 -3.38
CA VAL A 110 6.82 -6.35 -2.92
C VAL A 110 7.74 -5.99 -4.09
N CYS A 111 7.76 -6.82 -5.15
CA CYS A 111 8.56 -6.57 -6.35
C CYS A 111 8.17 -5.27 -7.03
N SER A 112 6.86 -5.04 -7.23
CA SER A 112 6.36 -3.83 -7.86
C SER A 112 6.56 -2.59 -6.99
N ALA A 113 6.37 -2.69 -5.67
CA ALA A 113 6.69 -1.61 -4.73
C ALA A 113 8.16 -1.20 -4.80
N SER A 114 9.07 -2.19 -4.77
CA SER A 114 10.52 -1.99 -4.80
C SER A 114 11.00 -1.41 -6.13
N ASN A 115 10.52 -1.97 -7.25
CA ASN A 115 10.98 -1.57 -8.58
C ASN A 115 10.22 -0.35 -9.12
N LYS A 116 9.14 0.08 -8.46
CA LYS A 116 8.28 1.19 -8.86
C LYS A 116 7.74 1.05 -10.29
N ARG A 117 7.45 -0.19 -10.68
CA ARG A 117 6.95 -0.56 -12.01
C ARG A 117 6.21 -1.90 -11.94
N PRO A 118 5.36 -2.23 -12.92
CA PRO A 118 4.71 -3.53 -12.98
C PRO A 118 5.71 -4.70 -13.00
N THR A 119 5.33 -5.83 -12.44
CA THR A 119 6.10 -7.07 -12.59
C THR A 119 5.96 -7.58 -14.02
N THR A 120 7.08 -7.94 -14.63
CA THR A 120 7.16 -8.31 -16.04
C THR A 120 8.47 -9.04 -16.32
N THR A 121 8.53 -9.74 -17.45
CA THR A 121 9.76 -10.31 -18.03
C THR A 121 10.74 -9.27 -18.55
N GLN A 122 10.43 -7.98 -18.48
CA GLN A 122 11.35 -6.89 -18.81
C GLN A 122 12.16 -6.43 -17.58
N GLY A 123 13.43 -6.13 -17.82
CA GLY A 123 14.35 -5.54 -16.85
C GLY A 123 14.12 -4.04 -16.63
N ALA A 124 14.95 -3.44 -15.76
CA ALA A 124 14.80 -2.04 -15.35
C ALA A 124 14.94 -1.02 -16.50
N GLN A 125 15.58 -1.40 -17.62
CA GLN A 125 15.76 -0.57 -18.82
C GLN A 125 14.91 -1.08 -20.00
N ALA A 126 13.82 -1.80 -19.70
CA ALA A 126 12.94 -2.44 -20.69
C ALA A 126 13.62 -3.50 -21.58
N GLN A 127 14.81 -3.97 -21.20
CA GLN A 127 15.49 -5.08 -21.85
C GLN A 127 14.83 -6.41 -21.50
N HIS A 128 14.73 -7.32 -22.46
CA HIS A 128 14.21 -8.66 -22.21
C HIS A 128 15.13 -9.44 -21.27
N LEU A 129 14.56 -10.03 -20.22
CA LEU A 129 15.26 -10.93 -19.33
C LEU A 129 15.00 -12.36 -19.79
N ASP A 130 16.05 -13.10 -20.12
CA ASP A 130 15.93 -14.55 -20.27
C ASP A 130 15.68 -15.23 -18.91
N THR A 131 15.34 -16.51 -18.95
CA THR A 131 15.03 -17.31 -17.75
C THR A 131 16.17 -17.31 -16.74
N ALA A 132 17.43 -17.37 -17.18
CA ALA A 132 18.57 -17.43 -16.28
C ALA A 132 18.76 -16.09 -15.54
N HIS A 133 18.63 -14.96 -16.25
CA HIS A 133 18.70 -13.63 -15.66
C HIS A 133 17.53 -13.36 -14.72
N ALA A 134 16.31 -13.75 -15.09
CA ALA A 134 15.12 -13.60 -14.22
C ALA A 134 15.27 -14.40 -12.92
N LEU A 135 15.73 -15.66 -12.99
CA LEU A 135 16.00 -16.47 -11.80
C LEU A 135 17.16 -15.90 -10.97
N GLY A 136 18.23 -15.43 -11.63
CA GLY A 136 19.36 -14.79 -10.96
C GLY A 136 18.95 -13.54 -10.16
N LEU A 137 18.09 -12.70 -10.74
CA LEU A 137 17.51 -11.54 -10.05
C LEU A 137 16.64 -11.93 -8.86
N ALA A 138 15.77 -12.94 -9.03
CA ALA A 138 14.94 -13.45 -7.94
C ALA A 138 15.78 -13.95 -6.76
N LEU A 139 16.89 -14.66 -7.03
CA LEU A 139 17.82 -15.14 -6.01
C LEU A 139 18.59 -13.99 -5.34
N ALA A 140 19.07 -13.01 -6.13
CA ALA A 140 19.87 -11.90 -5.63
C ALA A 140 19.05 -10.92 -4.76
N ALA A 141 17.76 -10.73 -5.07
CA ALA A 141 16.87 -9.86 -4.31
C ALA A 141 16.48 -10.43 -2.93
N GLY A 142 16.69 -11.73 -2.72
CA GLY A 142 16.27 -12.46 -1.53
C GLY A 142 14.84 -13.01 -1.63
N PRO A 143 14.45 -13.83 -0.64
CA PRO A 143 13.19 -14.55 -0.67
C PRO A 143 12.01 -13.59 -0.72
N GLU A 144 11.04 -13.88 -1.59
CA GLU A 144 9.77 -13.14 -1.71
C GLU A 144 9.93 -11.66 -2.06
N ARG A 145 11.07 -11.26 -2.65
CA ARG A 145 11.33 -9.85 -2.99
C ARG A 145 11.15 -9.53 -4.47
N TRP A 146 11.38 -10.49 -5.36
CA TRP A 146 11.41 -10.21 -6.79
C TRP A 146 10.83 -11.37 -7.61
N THR A 147 10.09 -11.02 -8.65
CA THR A 147 9.57 -11.97 -9.65
C THR A 147 9.36 -11.29 -10.99
N ALA A 148 9.56 -12.05 -12.08
CA ALA A 148 9.25 -11.64 -13.43
C ALA A 148 7.79 -11.91 -13.82
N MET A 149 7.02 -12.61 -12.97
CA MET A 149 5.63 -12.98 -13.24
C MET A 149 4.72 -11.77 -13.13
N GLU A 150 3.90 -11.55 -14.16
CA GLU A 150 2.92 -10.48 -14.31
C GLU A 150 1.84 -10.50 -13.20
N GLY A 151 1.14 -9.38 -13.01
CA GLY A 151 0.08 -9.23 -11.99
C GLY A 151 0.47 -8.49 -10.72
N GLY A 152 1.68 -7.91 -10.67
CA GLY A 152 2.09 -6.95 -9.66
C GLY A 152 2.14 -5.54 -10.22
N PHE A 153 1.60 -4.55 -9.50
CA PHE A 153 1.56 -3.15 -9.93
C PHE A 153 1.94 -2.19 -8.80
N PRO A 154 2.75 -1.15 -9.08
CA PRO A 154 3.08 -0.14 -8.09
C PRO A 154 1.87 0.74 -7.81
N ILE A 155 1.86 1.40 -6.65
CA ILE A 155 0.83 2.36 -6.27
C ILE A 155 1.47 3.75 -6.36
N LEU A 156 1.34 4.40 -7.52
CA LEU A 156 1.95 5.71 -7.75
C LEU A 156 0.93 6.82 -7.48
N TYR A 157 1.30 7.77 -6.62
CA TYR A 157 0.47 8.93 -6.31
C TYR A 157 1.36 10.16 -6.28
N GLU A 158 1.02 11.17 -7.08
CA GLU A 158 1.80 12.42 -7.22
C GLU A 158 3.30 12.17 -7.52
N GLY A 159 3.61 11.11 -8.29
CA GLY A 159 4.99 10.73 -8.63
C GLY A 159 5.74 9.95 -7.55
N GLU A 160 5.15 9.74 -6.37
CA GLU A 160 5.69 8.90 -5.30
C GLU A 160 5.13 7.48 -5.38
N CYS A 161 5.99 6.46 -5.21
CA CYS A 161 5.55 5.08 -5.05
C CYS A 161 5.21 4.81 -3.59
N LEU A 162 3.92 4.61 -3.31
CA LEU A 162 3.40 4.40 -1.96
C LEU A 162 3.38 2.94 -1.52
N GLY A 163 3.72 2.02 -2.43
CA GLY A 163 3.66 0.58 -2.24
C GLY A 163 3.37 -0.18 -3.53
N GLY A 164 2.84 -1.38 -3.39
CA GLY A 164 2.52 -2.25 -4.52
C GLY A 164 1.37 -3.21 -4.20
N ILE A 165 0.63 -3.59 -5.24
CA ILE A 165 -0.36 -4.65 -5.20
C ILE A 165 0.15 -5.85 -6.00
N GLY A 166 -0.20 -7.06 -5.57
CA GLY A 166 0.05 -8.29 -6.30
C GLY A 166 -1.20 -9.18 -6.29
N VAL A 167 -1.55 -9.71 -7.44
CA VAL A 167 -2.69 -10.60 -7.64
C VAL A 167 -2.20 -11.94 -8.21
N SER A 168 -2.78 -13.03 -7.72
CA SER A 168 -2.51 -14.37 -8.24
C SER A 168 -3.72 -15.28 -8.04
N GLY A 169 -4.17 -15.89 -9.13
CA GLY A 169 -5.18 -16.94 -9.09
C GLY A 169 -5.88 -17.19 -10.43
N GLY A 170 -5.82 -16.24 -11.37
CA GLY A 170 -6.24 -16.42 -12.75
C GLY A 170 -5.10 -16.84 -13.67
N ASP A 171 -5.26 -16.53 -14.96
CA ASP A 171 -4.14 -16.31 -15.88
C ASP A 171 -3.50 -14.92 -15.64
N TRP A 172 -2.45 -14.63 -16.40
CA TRP A 172 -1.67 -13.40 -16.20
C TRP A 172 -2.45 -12.16 -16.61
N GLU A 173 -3.25 -12.21 -17.68
CA GLU A 173 -4.10 -11.10 -18.13
C GLU A 173 -5.19 -10.76 -17.09
N GLN A 174 -5.81 -11.78 -16.50
CA GLN A 174 -6.80 -11.61 -15.44
C GLN A 174 -6.19 -11.03 -14.17
N ASP A 175 -5.04 -11.56 -13.73
CA ASP A 175 -4.31 -11.04 -12.57
C ASP A 175 -3.95 -9.55 -12.78
N GLU A 176 -3.49 -9.18 -13.98
CA GLU A 176 -3.19 -7.78 -14.33
C GLU A 176 -4.44 -6.89 -14.33
N ALA A 177 -5.53 -7.34 -14.96
CA ALA A 177 -6.77 -6.56 -15.02
C ALA A 177 -7.33 -6.27 -13.62
N ILE A 178 -7.29 -7.26 -12.72
CA ILE A 178 -7.71 -7.09 -11.31
C ILE A 178 -6.81 -6.09 -10.59
N ALA A 179 -5.48 -6.24 -10.71
CA ALA A 179 -4.53 -5.38 -10.04
C ALA A 179 -4.67 -3.91 -10.48
N ARG A 180 -4.84 -3.66 -11.78
CA ARG A 180 -5.02 -2.31 -12.34
C ARG A 180 -6.27 -1.61 -11.82
N VAL A 181 -7.42 -2.28 -11.87
CA VAL A 181 -8.69 -1.73 -11.36
C VAL A 181 -8.56 -1.38 -9.88
N ALA A 182 -7.85 -2.20 -9.10
CA ALA A 182 -7.63 -1.95 -7.69
C ALA A 182 -6.78 -0.69 -7.42
N VAL A 183 -5.72 -0.44 -8.20
CA VAL A 183 -4.91 0.79 -8.08
C VAL A 183 -5.73 2.02 -8.50
N GLU A 184 -6.46 1.93 -9.61
CA GLU A 184 -7.31 3.01 -10.11
C GLU A 184 -8.42 3.40 -9.12
N ALA A 185 -8.93 2.44 -8.33
CA ALA A 185 -9.99 2.66 -7.34
C ALA A 185 -9.64 3.67 -6.23
N VAL A 186 -8.36 3.94 -6.00
CA VAL A 186 -7.89 4.96 -5.04
C VAL A 186 -7.35 6.22 -5.72
N GLY A 187 -7.52 6.36 -7.04
CA GLY A 187 -7.02 7.51 -7.80
C GLY A 187 -5.50 7.53 -7.99
N ALA A 188 -4.84 6.37 -7.84
CA ALA A 188 -3.43 6.20 -8.10
C ALA A 188 -3.18 5.74 -9.55
N SER A 189 -1.97 5.99 -10.06
CA SER A 189 -1.46 5.44 -11.32
C SER A 189 -0.48 4.28 -11.05
N PHE A 190 0.05 3.66 -12.09
CA PHE A 190 0.99 2.54 -12.00
C PHE A 190 1.93 2.44 -13.21
#